data_AF-A0A1Q4VM56-F1
#
_entry.id   AF-A0A1Q4VM56-F1
#
_cell.length_a   1.000
_cell.length_b   1.000
_cell.length_c   1.000
_cell.angle_alpha   90.00
_cell.angle_beta   90.00
_cell.angle_gamma   90.00
#
_symmetry.space_group_name_H-M   'P 1'
#
loop_
_entity.id
_entity.type
_entity.pdbx_description
1 polymer ?
#
loop_
_entity_poly.entity_id
_entity_poly.type
_entity_poly.pdbx_seq_one_letter_code
_entity_poly.pdbx_strand_id
1 'polypeptide(L)'
;MVCPVGEIDLATAPAFRDQLRGNDAALPGCVVVDLRGVTFIDSSGLQELRTAQARCEAVGGWVRLVYDHEAIHLLIRLSGYAEDFPRYTGVEDAWRGHPVDSGELLSR
;
A
#
# COMPACT_ATOMS: atom_id res chain seq x y z
N MET A 1 -9.30 5.72 -3.47
CA MET A 1 -7.83 5.72 -3.64
C MET A 1 -7.25 6.69 -2.65
N VAL A 2 -6.09 6.40 -2.10
CA VAL A 2 -5.36 7.23 -1.13
C VAL A 2 -3.98 7.54 -1.72
N CYS A 3 -3.57 8.81 -1.66
CA CYS A 3 -2.30 9.31 -2.23
C CYS A 3 -1.54 10.11 -1.17
N PRO A 4 -0.92 9.43 -0.18
CA PRO A 4 -0.13 10.11 0.84
C PRO A 4 1.13 10.70 0.21
N VAL A 5 1.66 11.75 0.84
CA VAL A 5 2.86 12.45 0.38
C VAL A 5 3.82 12.69 1.55
N GLY A 6 5.12 12.66 1.27
CA GLY A 6 6.16 12.83 2.28
C GLY A 6 6.40 11.57 3.10
N GLU A 7 6.61 11.71 4.40
CA GLU A 7 6.99 10.60 5.28
C GLU A 7 5.78 9.93 5.94
N ILE A 8 5.81 8.60 6.02
CA ILE A 8 4.87 7.78 6.78
C ILE A 8 5.64 7.10 7.92
N ASP A 9 5.67 7.74 9.07
CA ASP A 9 6.37 7.29 10.26
C ASP A 9 5.43 7.21 11.48
N LEU A 10 5.97 6.97 12.67
CA LEU A 10 5.19 6.94 13.90
C LEU A 10 4.34 8.21 14.12
N ALA A 11 4.81 9.39 13.70
CA ALA A 11 4.11 10.67 13.88
C ALA A 11 3.00 10.88 12.84
N THR A 12 3.21 10.44 11.59
CA THR A 12 2.25 10.64 10.49
C THR A 12 1.34 9.43 10.23
N ALA A 13 1.66 8.26 10.79
CA ALA A 13 0.85 7.03 10.70
C ALA A 13 -0.63 7.23 11.11
N PRO A 14 -0.98 8.00 12.16
CA PRO A 14 -2.38 8.26 12.48
C PRO A 14 -3.14 8.96 11.35
N ALA A 15 -2.53 9.96 10.70
CA ALA A 15 -3.15 10.65 9.58
C ALA A 15 -3.31 9.73 8.37
N PHE A 16 -2.31 8.89 8.10
CA PHE A 16 -2.38 7.89 7.04
C PHE A 16 -3.49 6.85 7.29
N ARG A 17 -3.63 6.37 8.53
CA ARG A 17 -4.73 5.50 8.95
C ARG A 17 -6.09 6.12 8.67
N ASP A 18 -6.26 7.40 8.98
CA ASP A 18 -7.54 8.09 8.78
C ASP A 18 -7.85 8.22 7.28
N GLN A 19 -6.83 8.47 6.44
CA GLN A 19 -6.99 8.41 4.99
C GLN A 19 -7.39 7.01 4.49
N LEU A 20 -6.76 5.95 4.99
CA LEU A 20 -7.11 4.55 4.68
C LEU A 20 -8.52 4.20 5.14
N ARG A 21 -9.00 4.84 6.22
CA ARG A 21 -10.36 4.61 6.74
C ARG A 21 -11.42 5.24 5.85
N GLY A 22 -11.15 6.41 5.28
CA GLY A 22 -12.08 7.19 4.47
C GLY A 22 -13.14 7.91 5.32
N ASN A 23 -13.94 8.77 4.68
CA ASN A 23 -14.80 9.73 5.40
C ASN A 23 -16.17 9.22 5.89
N ASP A 24 -16.83 8.16 5.39
CA ASP A 24 -18.01 7.58 6.08
C ASP A 24 -18.76 6.38 5.41
N ALA A 25 -19.55 5.72 6.27
CA ALA A 25 -20.72 4.84 6.12
C ALA A 25 -20.64 3.49 5.38
N ALA A 26 -19.90 3.37 4.29
CA ALA A 26 -19.66 2.09 3.62
C ALA A 26 -18.16 1.98 3.38
N LEU A 27 -17.50 1.10 4.14
CA LEU A 27 -16.07 0.87 3.98
C LEU A 27 -15.83 0.49 2.51
N PRO A 28 -15.02 1.24 1.74
CA PRO A 28 -14.65 0.78 0.41
C PRO A 28 -13.90 -0.53 0.61
N GLY A 29 -14.52 -1.64 0.19
CA GLY A 29 -13.89 -2.95 0.27
C GLY A 29 -12.59 -2.98 -0.54
N CYS A 30 -12.43 -2.11 -1.53
CA CYS A 30 -11.26 -2.07 -2.40
C CYS A 30 -10.57 -0.70 -2.34
N VAL A 31 -9.28 -0.68 -2.03
CA VAL A 31 -8.47 0.54 -1.92
C VAL A 31 -7.16 0.40 -2.70
N VAL A 32 -6.94 1.32 -3.63
CA VAL A 32 -5.60 1.58 -4.18
C VAL A 32 -4.91 2.62 -3.32
N VAL A 33 -3.67 2.33 -2.91
CA VAL A 33 -2.78 3.26 -2.21
C VAL A 33 -1.62 3.59 -3.14
N ASP A 34 -1.51 4.86 -3.52
CA ASP A 34 -0.46 5.36 -4.41
C ASP A 34 0.65 6.01 -3.59
N LEU A 35 1.72 5.24 -3.35
CA LEU A 35 2.86 5.62 -2.54
C LEU A 35 3.95 6.35 -3.36
N ARG A 36 3.72 6.69 -4.63
CA ARG A 36 4.73 7.41 -5.45
C ARG A 36 5.08 8.80 -4.90
N GLY A 37 4.18 9.41 -4.13
CA GLY A 37 4.44 10.66 -3.41
C GLY A 37 5.13 10.49 -2.06
N VAL A 38 5.32 9.25 -1.58
CA VAL A 38 5.89 8.93 -0.27
C VAL A 38 7.41 8.83 -0.40
N THR A 39 8.12 9.59 0.43
CA THR A 39 9.58 9.64 0.46
C THR A 39 10.19 8.65 1.43
N PHE A 40 9.43 8.24 2.46
CA PHE A 40 9.84 7.29 3.48
C PHE A 40 8.63 6.61 4.11
N ILE A 41 8.76 5.34 4.47
CA ILE A 41 7.76 4.60 5.26
C ILE A 41 8.48 3.67 6.24
N ASP A 42 8.01 3.60 7.48
CA ASP A 42 8.53 2.68 8.51
C ASP A 42 7.55 1.53 8.82
N SER A 43 7.86 0.75 9.86
CA SER A 43 6.98 -0.33 10.33
C SER A 43 5.60 0.14 10.81
N SER A 44 5.48 1.38 11.31
CA SER A 44 4.21 1.97 11.71
C SER A 44 3.30 2.15 10.49
N GLY A 45 3.84 2.65 9.38
CA GLY A 45 3.10 2.76 8.13
C GLY A 45 2.67 1.41 7.55
N LEU A 46 3.56 0.40 7.59
CA LEU A 46 3.22 -0.96 7.16
C LEU A 46 2.12 -1.59 8.01
N GLN A 47 2.12 -1.34 9.32
CA GLN A 47 1.08 -1.84 10.23
C GLN A 47 -0.30 -1.23 9.89
N GLU A 48 -0.34 0.04 9.50
CA GLU A 48 -1.59 0.68 9.06
C GLU A 48 -2.09 0.12 7.72
N LEU A 49 -1.20 -0.18 6.77
CA LEU A 49 -1.54 -0.90 5.53
C LEU A 49 -2.12 -2.29 5.82
N ARG A 50 -1.49 -3.06 6.71
CA ARG A 50 -1.96 -4.38 7.15
C ARG A 50 -3.34 -4.32 7.79
N THR A 51 -3.57 -3.32 8.64
CA THR A 51 -4.85 -3.11 9.29
C THR A 51 -5.95 -2.78 8.28
N ALA A 52 -5.65 -1.95 7.29
CA ALA A 52 -6.57 -1.66 6.20
C ALA A 52 -6.85 -2.88 5.31
N GLN A 53 -5.83 -3.70 5.02
CA GLN A 53 -5.98 -4.94 4.26
C GLN A 53 -6.95 -5.91 4.94
N ALA A 54 -6.74 -6.20 6.23
CA ALA A 54 -7.63 -7.08 6.99
C ALA A 54 -9.09 -6.57 7.01
N ARG A 55 -9.29 -5.24 7.11
CA ARG A 55 -10.63 -4.62 7.03
C ARG A 55 -11.28 -4.84 5.66
N CYS A 56 -10.51 -4.70 4.58
CA CYS A 56 -10.99 -4.87 3.22
C CYS A 56 -11.32 -6.34 2.91
N GLU A 57 -10.46 -7.27 3.35
CA GLU A 57 -10.66 -8.71 3.18
C GLU A 57 -11.90 -9.22 3.90
N ALA A 58 -12.21 -8.67 5.09
CA ALA A 58 -13.42 -9.02 5.85
C ALA A 58 -14.74 -8.74 5.09
N VAL A 59 -14.70 -7.90 4.05
CA VAL A 59 -15.85 -7.60 3.18
C VAL A 59 -15.61 -8.07 1.74
N GLY A 60 -14.64 -8.95 1.50
CA GLY A 60 -14.34 -9.54 0.21
C GLY A 60 -13.60 -8.64 -0.78
N GLY A 61 -12.94 -7.58 -0.29
CA GLY A 61 -12.15 -6.68 -1.12
C GLY A 61 -10.65 -6.76 -0.85
N TRP A 62 -9.90 -5.69 -1.15
CA TRP A 62 -8.44 -5.70 -1.20
C TRP A 62 -7.80 -4.32 -0.94
N VAL A 63 -6.52 -4.34 -0.57
CA VAL A 63 -5.62 -3.18 -0.61
C VAL A 63 -4.50 -3.47 -1.60
N ARG A 64 -4.21 -2.54 -2.52
CA ARG A 64 -3.17 -2.69 -3.54
C ARG A 64 -2.27 -1.47 -3.60
N LEU A 65 -0.96 -1.68 -3.72
CA LEU A 65 0.04 -0.63 -3.60
C LEU A 65 0.66 -0.28 -4.95
N VAL A 66 0.65 1.01 -5.28
CA VAL A 66 1.43 1.57 -6.40
C VAL A 66 2.66 2.24 -5.82
N TYR A 67 3.85 1.81 -6.24
CA TYR A 67 5.11 2.43 -5.81
C TYR A 67 6.21 2.17 -6.84
N ASP A 68 7.20 3.06 -6.86
CA ASP A 68 8.38 2.99 -7.73
C ASP A 68 9.71 3.19 -7.00
N HIS A 69 9.68 3.60 -5.73
CA HIS A 69 10.87 3.78 -4.90
C HIS A 69 11.46 2.44 -4.42
N GLU A 70 12.75 2.20 -4.69
CA GLU A 70 13.47 0.98 -4.28
C GLU A 70 13.49 0.79 -2.76
N ALA A 71 13.57 1.89 -1.99
CA ALA A 71 13.55 1.83 -0.53
C ALA A 71 12.23 1.24 0.00
N ILE A 72 11.09 1.61 -0.60
CA ILE A 72 9.77 1.07 -0.27
C ILE A 72 9.71 -0.41 -0.67
N HIS A 73 10.25 -0.76 -1.85
CA HIS A 73 10.32 -2.14 -2.31
C HIS A 73 11.12 -3.04 -1.34
N LEU A 74 12.32 -2.61 -0.95
CA LEU A 74 13.17 -3.34 -0.01
C LEU A 74 12.52 -3.48 1.35
N LEU A 75 11.89 -2.42 1.87
CA LEU A 75 11.19 -2.48 3.15
C LEU A 75 10.08 -3.54 3.14
N ILE A 76 9.19 -3.53 2.13
CA ILE A 76 8.10 -4.51 2.00
C ILE A 76 8.65 -5.94 1.92
N ARG A 77 9.76 -6.15 1.19
CA ARG A 77 10.41 -7.45 1.08
C ARG A 77 11.03 -7.91 2.40
N LEU A 78 11.78 -7.04 3.07
CA LEU A 78 12.46 -7.35 4.32
C LEU A 78 11.50 -7.52 5.50
N SER A 79 10.33 -6.88 5.46
CA SER A 79 9.26 -7.06 6.44
C SER A 79 8.42 -8.34 6.20
N GLY A 80 8.69 -9.09 5.12
CA GLY A 80 7.96 -10.30 4.78
C GLY A 80 6.56 -10.05 4.21
N TYR A 81 6.27 -8.85 3.70
CA TYR A 81 4.95 -8.47 3.19
C TYR A 81 4.86 -8.45 1.66
N ALA A 82 5.87 -8.95 0.97
CA ALA A 82 5.91 -8.96 -0.49
C ALA A 82 4.75 -9.74 -1.13
N GLU A 83 4.31 -10.84 -0.51
CA GLU A 83 3.18 -11.64 -1.00
C GLU A 83 1.84 -10.95 -0.78
N ASP A 84 1.68 -10.26 0.35
CA ASP A 84 0.42 -9.57 0.68
C ASP A 84 0.30 -8.22 -0.04
N PHE A 85 1.43 -7.59 -0.37
CA PHE A 85 1.50 -6.31 -1.06
C PHE A 85 2.37 -6.40 -2.32
N PRO A 86 1.89 -7.11 -3.35
CA PRO A 86 2.55 -7.13 -4.64
C PRO A 86 2.59 -5.70 -5.23
N ARG A 87 3.65 -5.41 -5.99
CA ARG A 87 3.86 -4.10 -6.61
C ARG A 87 2.95 -3.92 -7.81
N TYR A 88 2.32 -2.76 -7.92
CA TYR A 88 1.65 -2.30 -9.14
C TYR A 88 2.38 -1.06 -9.69
N THR A 89 2.51 -0.96 -11.01
CA THR A 89 3.15 0.17 -11.72
C THR A 89 2.26 1.38 -11.87
N GLY A 90 0.95 1.18 -11.81
CA GLY A 90 -0.03 2.23 -12.01
C GLY A 90 -1.33 1.95 -11.28
N VAL A 91 -2.10 3.02 -11.08
CA VAL A 91 -3.41 2.98 -10.44
C VAL A 91 -4.39 2.12 -11.26
N GLU A 92 -4.34 2.20 -12.58
CA GLU A 92 -5.19 1.40 -13.47
C GLU A 92 -4.90 -0.11 -13.33
N ASP A 93 -3.62 -0.50 -13.33
CA ASP A 93 -3.19 -1.89 -13.11
C ASP A 93 -3.61 -2.39 -11.74
N ALA A 94 -3.49 -1.54 -10.70
CA ALA A 94 -3.93 -1.84 -9.36
C ALA A 94 -5.45 -2.06 -9.28
N TRP A 95 -6.26 -1.27 -9.99
CA TRP A 95 -7.71 -1.52 -10.05
C TRP A 95 -8.04 -2.82 -10.78
N ARG A 96 -7.34 -3.14 -11.87
CA ARG A 96 -7.55 -4.37 -12.66
C ARG A 96 -7.00 -5.63 -11.98
N GLY A 97 -6.03 -5.49 -11.08
CA GLY A 97 -5.40 -6.62 -10.38
C GLY A 97 -4.30 -7.28 -11.18
N HIS A 98 -3.54 -6.51 -11.96
CA HIS A 98 -2.39 -6.98 -12.72
C HIS A 98 -1.08 -6.47 -12.06
N PRO A 99 -0.54 -7.18 -11.06
CA PRO A 99 0.73 -6.80 -10.44
C PRO A 99 1.91 -7.01 -11.40
N VAL A 100 3.03 -6.35 -11.11
CA VAL A 100 4.30 -6.66 -11.77
C VAL A 100 4.80 -8.00 -11.25
N ASP A 101 5.24 -8.87 -12.15
CA ASP A 101 5.77 -10.18 -11.79
C ASP A 101 7.03 -10.02 -10.92
N SER A 102 7.04 -10.66 -9.75
CA SER A 102 8.12 -10.54 -8.75
C SER A 102 9.50 -10.98 -9.25
N GLY A 103 9.57 -11.63 -10.43
CA GLY A 103 10.79 -12.13 -11.06
C GLY A 103 11.56 -11.13 -11.93
N GLU A 104 10.97 -10.01 -12.36
CA GLU A 104 11.65 -9.10 -13.32
C GLU A 104 12.61 -8.09 -12.67
N LEU A 105 12.50 -7.84 -11.37
CA LEU A 105 13.29 -6.80 -10.69
C LEU A 105 14.72 -7.22 -10.29
N LEU A 106 15.11 -8.49 -10.52
CA LEU A 106 16.46 -9.00 -10.24
C LEU A 106 17.43 -8.92 -11.45
N SER A 107 17.02 -8.29 -12.56
CA SER A 107 17.82 -8.28 -13.81
C SER A 107 18.45 -6.94 -14.20
N ARG A 108 18.70 -6.01 -13.26
CA ARG A 108 19.43 -4.76 -13.59
C ARG A 108 20.51 -4.41 -12.58
#